data_AF-A0A959KZ15-F1
#
_entry.id   AF-A0A959KZ15-F1
#
_cell.length_a   1.000
_cell.length_b   1.000
_cell.length_c   1.000
_cell.angle_alpha   90.00
_cell.angle_beta   90.00
_cell.angle_gamma   90.00
#
_symmetry.space_group_name_H-M   'P 1'
#
loop_
_entity.id
_entity.type
_entity.pdbx_description
1 polymer ?
#
loop_
_entity_poly.entity_id
_entity_poly.type
_entity_poly.pdbx_seq_one_letter_code
_entity_poly.pdbx_strand_id
1 'polypeptide(L)'
;MKTFLLSALSIPTRHQLLVSAVGPRPIALASTTNLQGQVNLSPFSFFNIFSSNPPIAVFSVSRRGYDSSVKDTFLNLKEVPEVAINMVNYSMGQQISLASNEYPQGVNEFEKAGFTMKNCDIIRPPYVGEAPVVLECKVSDIITLGDQGASGNLILCRILKMHVREEFLDKDDNLDSSQLDLIGRMGANWYCRAFGDALFEITKPSRELAIGIDRLPQHIKTSIILNGNDLGQLGSQPNVPSDDSWTQIRDLQSVKEIRDSDLSQENKRNDIHQKIKALIDSRAIEEALALAFWADEFL
;
A
#
# COMPACT_ATOMS: atom_id res chain seq x y z
N MET A 1 -23.05 10.48 -4.80
CA MET A 1 -22.41 9.49 -3.90
C MET A 1 -23.24 9.38 -2.61
N LYS A 2 -23.27 8.21 -1.97
CA LYS A 2 -23.86 8.06 -0.63
C LYS A 2 -22.92 8.65 0.42
N THR A 3 -23.46 9.34 1.42
CA THR A 3 -22.67 9.99 2.48
C THR A 3 -22.97 9.36 3.85
N PHE A 4 -21.98 9.37 4.74
CA PHE A 4 -22.09 8.88 6.11
C PHE A 4 -21.51 9.91 7.08
N LEU A 5 -22.28 10.28 8.11
CA LEU A 5 -21.76 11.03 9.25
C LEU A 5 -21.27 10.02 10.31
N LEU A 6 -19.95 9.87 10.48
CA LEU A 6 -19.39 8.79 11.31
C LEU A 6 -19.84 8.85 12.78
N SER A 7 -20.06 10.06 13.33
CA SER A 7 -20.53 10.25 14.71
C SER A 7 -21.93 9.69 14.94
N ALA A 8 -22.77 9.60 13.90
CA ALA A 8 -24.12 9.03 13.97
C ALA A 8 -24.15 7.50 13.84
N LEU A 9 -23.01 6.85 13.56
CA LEU A 9 -22.91 5.40 13.42
C LEU A 9 -22.48 4.73 14.73
N SER A 10 -22.97 3.51 14.96
CA SER A 10 -22.45 2.63 16.01
C SER A 10 -20.98 2.30 15.79
N ILE A 11 -20.25 1.98 16.86
CA ILE A 11 -18.82 1.63 16.79
C ILE A 11 -18.56 0.46 15.83
N PRO A 12 -19.31 -0.67 15.85
CA PRO A 12 -19.05 -1.77 14.92
C PRO A 12 -19.22 -1.38 13.45
N THR A 13 -20.30 -0.65 13.11
CA THR A 13 -20.54 -0.20 11.73
C THR A 13 -19.48 0.80 11.28
N ARG A 14 -19.13 1.75 12.15
CA ARG A 14 -18.05 2.72 11.89
C ARG A 14 -16.72 2.02 11.64
N HIS A 15 -16.36 1.06 12.49
CA HIS A 15 -15.15 0.26 12.34
C HIS A 15 -15.12 -0.47 11.01
N GLN A 16 -16.21 -1.18 10.66
CA GLN A 16 -16.28 -1.93 9.40
C GLN A 16 -16.13 -1.03 8.16
N LEU A 17 -16.75 0.15 8.15
CA LEU A 17 -16.59 1.10 7.05
C LEU A 17 -15.13 1.58 6.93
N LEU A 18 -14.50 1.94 8.04
CA LEU A 18 -13.11 2.42 8.05
C LEU A 18 -12.14 1.35 7.54
N VAL A 19 -12.23 0.12 8.05
CA VAL A 19 -11.31 -0.96 7.66
C VAL A 19 -11.63 -1.56 6.29
N SER A 20 -12.82 -1.32 5.75
CA SER A 20 -13.14 -1.71 4.37
C SER A 20 -12.67 -0.65 3.36
N ALA A 21 -12.70 0.64 3.74
CA ALA A 21 -12.31 1.74 2.88
C ALA A 21 -10.79 1.96 2.84
N VAL A 22 -10.07 1.68 3.93
CA VAL A 22 -8.61 1.86 4.02
C VAL A 22 -7.93 0.50 3.96
N GLY A 23 -7.47 0.10 2.78
CA GLY A 23 -6.72 -1.13 2.56
C GLY A 23 -6.09 -1.19 1.15
N PRO A 24 -5.25 -2.21 0.88
CA PRO A 24 -4.78 -3.23 1.82
C PRO A 24 -3.88 -2.63 2.91
N ARG A 25 -4.11 -3.02 4.16
CA ARG A 25 -3.30 -2.53 5.29
C ARG A 25 -2.17 -3.49 5.58
N PRO A 26 -0.91 -3.02 5.74
CA PRO A 26 0.17 -3.89 6.18
C PRO A 26 -0.11 -4.38 7.61
N ILE A 27 0.50 -5.51 7.96
CA ILE A 27 0.26 -6.18 9.25
C ILE A 27 1.58 -6.20 10.02
N ALA A 28 1.58 -5.61 11.21
CA ALA A 28 2.62 -5.80 12.21
C ALA A 28 2.28 -7.04 13.03
N LEU A 29 3.00 -8.15 12.82
CA LEU A 29 2.97 -9.27 13.76
C LEU A 29 3.93 -8.96 14.92
N ALA A 30 3.39 -8.36 15.98
CA ALA A 30 4.17 -7.81 17.07
C ALA A 30 4.42 -8.85 18.16
N SER A 31 5.69 -9.07 18.47
CA SER A 31 6.15 -9.86 19.60
C SER A 31 6.59 -8.95 20.74
N THR A 32 6.08 -9.23 21.93
CA THR A 32 6.38 -8.47 23.16
C THR A 32 6.62 -9.44 24.30
N THR A 33 7.20 -8.96 25.41
CA THR A 33 7.39 -9.75 26.63
C THR A 33 7.05 -8.92 27.85
N ASN A 34 6.57 -9.55 28.92
CA ASN A 34 6.50 -8.92 30.24
C ASN A 34 7.83 -9.03 31.00
N LEU A 35 7.88 -8.48 32.22
CA LEU A 35 9.08 -8.54 33.09
C LEU A 35 9.46 -9.96 33.52
N GLN A 36 8.53 -10.90 33.52
CA GLN A 36 8.76 -12.30 33.85
C GLN A 36 9.26 -13.13 32.65
N GLY A 37 9.44 -12.50 31.48
CA GLY A 37 9.89 -13.17 30.26
C GLY A 37 8.79 -13.94 29.53
N GLN A 38 7.51 -13.77 29.91
CA GLN A 38 6.39 -14.38 29.19
C GLN A 38 6.14 -13.59 27.91
N VAL A 39 6.20 -14.30 26.79
CA VAL A 39 6.08 -13.73 25.46
C VAL A 39 4.63 -13.69 25.00
N ASN A 40 4.30 -12.69 24.19
CA ASN A 40 3.00 -12.53 23.55
C ASN A 40 3.21 -12.19 22.07
N LEU A 41 2.44 -12.82 21.18
CA LEU A 41 2.48 -12.56 19.74
C LEU A 41 1.09 -12.20 19.22
N SER A 42 0.95 -11.06 18.55
CA SER A 42 -0.35 -10.64 18.02
C SER A 42 -0.24 -9.81 16.74
N PRO A 43 -1.13 -10.00 15.75
CA PRO A 43 -1.15 -9.18 14.54
C PRO A 43 -1.96 -7.89 14.69
N PHE A 44 -1.41 -6.79 14.16
CA PHE A 44 -2.03 -5.46 14.14
C PHE A 44 -2.01 -4.88 12.73
N SER A 45 -3.19 -4.63 12.16
CA SER A 45 -3.31 -4.03 10.81
C SER A 45 -3.42 -2.51 10.79
N PHE A 46 -3.47 -1.86 11.96
CA PHE A 46 -3.35 -0.40 12.05
C PHE A 46 -1.87 -0.07 12.22
N PHE A 47 -1.11 -0.26 11.15
CA PHE A 47 0.35 -0.22 11.14
C PHE A 47 0.89 0.52 9.91
N ASN A 48 1.97 1.29 10.07
CA ASN A 48 2.76 1.83 8.95
C ASN A 48 4.16 2.31 9.40
N ILE A 49 5.01 2.67 8.44
CA ILE A 49 6.24 3.45 8.64
C ILE A 49 5.90 4.95 8.58
N PHE A 50 6.39 5.73 9.54
CA PHE A 50 6.05 7.15 9.71
C PHE A 50 7.25 8.10 9.56
N SER A 51 8.48 7.58 9.65
CA SER A 51 9.69 8.38 9.44
C SER A 51 10.87 7.48 9.08
N SER A 52 11.78 7.96 8.24
CA SER A 52 13.06 7.33 7.94
C SER A 52 14.22 7.94 8.72
N ASN A 53 14.09 9.19 9.21
CA ASN A 53 15.12 9.86 10.00
C ASN A 53 14.49 10.73 11.11
N PRO A 54 14.38 10.23 12.35
CA PRO A 54 14.77 8.88 12.78
C PRO A 54 13.82 7.80 12.22
N PRO A 55 14.25 6.54 12.11
CA PRO A 55 13.40 5.46 11.60
C PRO A 55 12.33 5.10 12.63
N ILE A 56 11.06 5.37 12.29
CA ILE A 56 9.91 5.17 13.18
C ILE A 56 8.82 4.39 12.45
N ALA A 57 8.37 3.32 13.09
CA ALA A 57 7.14 2.63 12.79
C ALA A 57 6.06 2.97 13.85
N VAL A 58 4.80 2.90 13.47
CA VAL A 58 3.68 3.02 14.42
C VAL A 58 2.69 1.90 14.17
N PHE A 59 2.27 1.21 15.23
CA PHE A 59 1.08 0.38 15.20
C PHE A 59 0.13 0.75 16.33
N SER A 60 -1.17 0.46 16.16
CA SER A 60 -2.19 0.76 17.17
C SER A 60 -2.70 -0.49 17.86
N VAL A 61 -2.60 -0.52 19.19
CA VAL A 61 -3.24 -1.55 20.04
C VAL A 61 -4.59 -1.04 20.51
N SER A 62 -5.67 -1.55 19.93
CA SER A 62 -7.03 -1.17 20.34
C SER A 62 -7.44 -1.80 21.67
N ARG A 63 -8.18 -1.04 22.48
CA ARG A 63 -8.96 -1.57 23.61
C ARG A 63 -9.99 -2.57 23.10
N ARG A 64 -10.29 -3.59 23.91
CA ARG A 64 -11.32 -4.59 23.62
C ARG A 64 -12.66 -3.89 23.44
N GLY A 65 -13.43 -4.30 22.43
CA GLY A 65 -14.67 -3.60 22.07
C GLY A 65 -15.82 -3.82 23.06
N TYR A 66 -15.79 -4.94 23.79
CA TYR A 66 -16.92 -5.38 24.63
C TYR A 66 -16.84 -4.88 26.08
N ASP A 67 -15.64 -4.67 26.64
CA ASP A 67 -15.44 -4.20 28.03
C ASP A 67 -14.43 -3.05 28.16
N SER A 68 -13.92 -2.54 27.04
CA SER A 68 -12.89 -1.49 26.98
C SER A 68 -11.55 -1.87 27.62
N SER A 69 -11.31 -3.10 28.03
CA SER A 69 -10.03 -3.52 28.64
C SER A 69 -8.86 -3.44 27.65
N VAL A 70 -7.63 -3.39 28.17
CA VAL A 70 -6.41 -3.34 27.35
C VAL A 70 -5.88 -4.75 27.06
N LYS A 71 -5.22 -4.91 25.90
CA LYS A 71 -4.60 -6.18 25.49
C LYS A 71 -3.24 -6.38 26.16
N ASP A 72 -2.80 -7.63 26.22
CA ASP A 72 -1.53 -8.05 26.83
C ASP A 72 -0.33 -7.37 26.17
N THR A 73 -0.33 -7.20 24.84
CA THR A 73 0.68 -6.40 24.14
C THR A 73 0.82 -4.99 24.71
N PHE A 74 -0.28 -4.30 25.04
CA PHE A 74 -0.21 -2.96 25.63
C PHE A 74 0.39 -2.99 27.04
N LEU A 75 0.02 -3.99 27.84
CA LEU A 75 0.54 -4.17 29.20
C LEU A 75 2.05 -4.48 29.17
N ASN A 76 2.47 -5.41 28.30
CA ASN A 76 3.86 -5.76 28.09
C ASN A 76 4.69 -4.53 27.73
N LEU A 77 4.21 -3.70 26.80
CA LEU A 77 4.93 -2.50 26.35
C LEU A 77 5.04 -1.40 27.42
N LYS A 78 4.15 -1.39 28.41
CA LYS A 78 4.26 -0.49 29.57
C LYS A 78 5.38 -0.92 30.51
N GLU A 79 5.64 -2.22 30.61
CA GLU A 79 6.68 -2.76 31.50
C GLU A 79 8.04 -2.90 30.80
N VAL A 80 8.04 -3.42 29.58
CA VAL A 80 9.20 -3.64 28.72
C VAL A 80 8.93 -2.90 27.40
N PRO A 81 9.43 -1.67 27.23
CA PRO A 81 9.13 -0.82 26.08
C PRO A 81 9.94 -1.24 24.84
N GLU A 82 9.77 -2.49 24.42
CA GLU A 82 10.48 -3.14 23.33
C GLU A 82 9.53 -4.05 22.56
N VAL A 83 9.70 -4.10 21.23
CA VAL A 83 8.86 -4.91 20.34
C VAL A 83 9.64 -5.38 19.13
N ALA A 84 9.51 -6.67 18.80
CA ALA A 84 9.92 -7.19 17.51
C ALA A 84 8.70 -7.14 16.56
N ILE A 85 8.77 -6.34 15.51
CA ILE A 85 7.73 -6.25 14.48
C ILE A 85 8.12 -7.16 13.33
N ASN A 86 7.35 -8.22 13.12
CA ASN A 86 7.59 -9.22 12.09
C ASN A 86 6.69 -8.91 10.88
N MET A 87 7.30 -8.73 9.71
CA MET A 87 6.54 -8.66 8.46
C MET A 87 5.98 -10.03 8.13
N VAL A 88 4.88 -10.06 7.39
CA VAL A 88 4.14 -11.29 7.14
C VAL A 88 3.95 -11.53 5.65
N ASN A 89 4.30 -12.73 5.20
CA ASN A 89 4.10 -13.16 3.83
C ASN A 89 2.92 -14.14 3.72
N TYR A 90 2.59 -14.51 2.49
CA TYR A 90 1.45 -15.37 2.18
C TYR A 90 1.51 -16.73 2.88
N SER A 91 2.70 -17.31 3.01
CA SER A 91 2.89 -18.61 3.68
C SER A 91 2.49 -18.62 5.16
N MET A 92 2.53 -17.45 5.82
CA MET A 92 2.22 -17.30 7.24
C MET A 92 0.72 -17.03 7.51
N GLY A 93 -0.11 -16.85 6.47
CA GLY A 93 -1.46 -16.27 6.59
C GLY A 93 -2.39 -16.95 7.60
N GLN A 94 -2.43 -18.29 7.61
CA GLN A 94 -3.29 -19.04 8.55
C GLN A 94 -2.73 -19.05 9.98
N GLN A 95 -1.40 -19.10 10.14
CA GLN A 95 -0.75 -19.03 11.45
C GLN A 95 -1.02 -17.67 12.12
N ILE A 96 -1.00 -16.59 11.34
CA ILE A 96 -1.33 -15.24 11.82
C ILE A 96 -2.78 -15.17 12.27
N SER A 97 -3.71 -15.73 11.49
CA SER A 97 -5.11 -15.79 11.87
C SER A 97 -5.30 -16.56 13.18
N LEU A 98 -4.56 -17.66 13.37
CA LEU A 98 -4.60 -18.46 14.60
C LEU A 98 -4.03 -17.69 15.81
N ALA A 99 -2.91 -16.98 15.64
CA ALA A 99 -2.31 -16.12 16.67
C ALA A 99 -3.20 -14.92 17.05
N SER A 100 -4.21 -14.58 16.25
CA SER A 100 -5.10 -13.43 16.52
C SER A 100 -6.27 -13.74 17.46
N ASN A 101 -6.44 -15.01 17.85
CA ASN A 101 -7.50 -15.42 18.78
C ASN A 101 -7.28 -14.84 20.18
N GLU A 102 -8.37 -14.66 20.92
CA GLU A 102 -8.33 -14.18 22.31
C GLU A 102 -7.95 -15.32 23.27
N TYR A 103 -6.67 -15.64 23.34
CA TYR A 103 -6.16 -16.55 24.35
C TYR A 103 -6.12 -15.88 25.74
N PRO A 104 -6.25 -16.67 26.83
CA PRO A 104 -6.02 -16.17 28.18
C PRO A 104 -4.61 -15.63 28.38
N GLN A 105 -4.45 -14.69 29.30
CA GLN A 105 -3.15 -14.11 29.64
C GLN A 105 -2.14 -15.19 30.04
N GLY A 106 -0.90 -15.04 29.54
CA GLY A 106 0.21 -15.96 29.80
C GLY A 106 0.28 -17.17 28.86
N VAL A 107 -0.68 -17.33 27.94
CA VAL A 107 -0.57 -18.29 26.84
C VAL A 107 0.40 -17.74 25.79
N ASN A 108 1.37 -18.57 25.39
CA ASN A 108 2.32 -18.23 24.33
C ASN A 108 1.72 -18.47 22.94
N GLU A 109 1.39 -17.41 22.19
CA GLU A 109 0.80 -17.58 20.85
C GLU A 109 1.80 -18.04 19.79
N PHE A 110 3.12 -17.93 20.00
CA PHE A 110 4.10 -18.57 19.11
C PHE A 110 3.85 -20.08 19.06
N GLU A 111 3.71 -20.71 20.22
CA GLU A 111 3.47 -22.15 20.32
C GLU A 111 2.11 -22.52 19.74
N LYS A 112 1.06 -21.73 20.02
CA LYS A 112 -0.28 -21.98 19.47
C LYS A 112 -0.32 -21.90 17.95
N ALA A 113 0.39 -20.93 17.37
CA ALA A 113 0.43 -20.72 15.93
C ALA A 113 1.53 -21.52 15.21
N GLY A 114 2.40 -22.21 15.95
CA GLY A 114 3.50 -23.00 15.39
C GLY A 114 4.62 -22.17 14.78
N PHE A 115 4.89 -20.96 15.31
CA PHE A 115 6.00 -20.13 14.88
C PHE A 115 7.29 -20.45 15.63
N THR A 116 8.42 -20.38 14.92
CA THR A 116 9.74 -20.57 15.53
C THR A 116 10.17 -19.28 16.23
N MET A 117 10.38 -19.33 17.55
CA MET A 117 10.96 -18.21 18.29
C MET A 117 12.47 -18.12 18.02
N LYS A 118 12.93 -16.91 17.67
CA LYS A 118 14.36 -16.57 17.55
C LYS A 118 14.69 -15.36 18.41
N ASN A 119 15.90 -15.30 18.94
CA ASN A 119 16.31 -14.19 19.81
C ASN A 119 16.66 -12.97 18.97
N CYS A 120 16.16 -11.81 19.38
CA CYS A 120 16.65 -10.52 18.92
C CYS A 120 18.06 -10.22 19.47
N ASP A 121 18.79 -9.33 18.80
CA ASP A 121 20.15 -8.96 19.19
C ASP A 121 20.18 -7.80 20.20
N ILE A 122 19.23 -6.86 20.09
CA ILE A 122 19.20 -5.61 20.87
C ILE A 122 18.09 -5.61 21.91
N ILE A 123 16.95 -6.22 21.59
CA ILE A 123 15.74 -6.20 22.44
C ILE A 123 15.43 -7.57 23.05
N ARG A 124 14.62 -7.59 24.11
CA ARG A 124 14.25 -8.82 24.84
C ARG A 124 13.22 -9.72 24.14
N PRO A 125 12.13 -9.20 23.53
CA PRO A 125 11.15 -10.07 22.89
C PRO A 125 11.78 -10.88 21.75
N PRO A 126 11.41 -12.16 21.57
CA PRO A 126 11.86 -12.92 20.42
C PRO A 126 11.17 -12.46 19.14
N TYR A 127 11.76 -12.74 17.98
CA TYR A 127 11.13 -12.57 16.68
C TYR A 127 10.66 -13.90 16.08
N VAL A 128 9.85 -13.82 15.03
CA VAL A 128 9.30 -14.96 14.29
C VAL A 128 10.30 -15.41 13.23
N GLY A 129 10.84 -16.61 13.37
CA GLY A 129 11.88 -17.14 12.48
C GLY A 129 11.43 -17.28 11.02
N GLU A 130 10.14 -17.44 10.77
CA GLU A 130 9.51 -17.53 9.45
C GLU A 130 9.39 -16.16 8.75
N ALA A 131 9.52 -15.05 9.48
CA ALA A 131 9.31 -13.73 8.92
C ALA A 131 10.38 -13.39 7.86
N PRO A 132 9.98 -12.80 6.70
CA PRO A 132 10.93 -12.36 5.68
C PRO A 132 11.74 -11.13 6.13
N VAL A 133 11.14 -10.30 6.98
CA VAL A 133 11.73 -9.07 7.53
C VAL A 133 11.30 -8.91 8.99
N VAL A 134 12.24 -8.50 9.85
CA VAL A 134 12.00 -8.23 11.27
C VAL A 134 12.57 -6.86 11.63
N LEU A 135 11.82 -6.09 12.41
CA LEU A 135 12.24 -4.81 12.95
C LEU A 135 12.35 -4.90 14.47
N GLU A 136 13.57 -4.77 15.00
CA GLU A 136 13.78 -4.63 16.43
C GLU A 136 13.57 -3.18 16.84
N CYS A 137 12.61 -2.94 17.73
CA CYS A 137 12.20 -1.59 18.10
C CYS A 137 12.23 -1.34 19.60
N LYS A 138 12.60 -0.11 19.97
CA LYS A 138 12.26 0.47 21.28
C LYS A 138 11.04 1.35 21.16
N VAL A 139 10.12 1.21 22.11
CA VAL A 139 8.94 2.06 22.18
C VAL A 139 9.34 3.40 22.81
N SER A 140 9.24 4.47 22.03
CA SER A 140 9.56 5.81 22.50
C SER A 140 8.39 6.48 23.20
N ASP A 141 7.16 6.18 22.77
CA ASP A 141 5.95 6.74 23.38
C ASP A 141 4.72 5.86 23.08
N ILE A 142 3.69 6.02 23.92
CA ILE A 142 2.37 5.41 23.74
C ILE A 142 1.31 6.50 23.87
N ILE A 143 0.70 6.87 22.73
CA ILE A 143 -0.31 7.92 22.67
C ILE A 143 -1.71 7.30 22.68
N THR A 144 -2.45 7.49 23.77
CA THR A 144 -3.83 7.03 23.91
C THR A 144 -4.80 7.94 23.15
N LEU A 145 -5.59 7.38 22.22
CA LEU A 145 -6.57 8.14 21.43
C LEU A 145 -7.96 8.23 22.08
N GLY A 146 -8.21 7.44 23.11
CA GLY A 146 -9.48 7.40 23.84
C GLY A 146 -9.51 6.27 24.87
N ASP A 147 -10.51 6.28 25.74
CA ASP A 147 -10.69 5.32 26.82
C ASP A 147 -11.81 4.30 26.58
N GLN A 148 -12.64 4.52 25.56
CA GLN A 148 -13.76 3.65 25.19
C GLN A 148 -13.32 2.43 24.38
N GLY A 149 -14.19 1.42 24.30
CA GLY A 149 -14.00 0.24 23.48
C GLY A 149 -13.62 0.57 22.03
N ALA A 150 -12.71 -0.23 21.46
CA ALA A 150 -12.10 -0.01 20.15
C ALA A 150 -11.18 1.22 20.00
N SER A 151 -11.05 2.08 21.02
CA SER A 151 -10.07 3.18 20.99
C SER A 151 -8.65 2.65 20.85
N GLY A 152 -7.86 3.28 19.99
CA GLY A 152 -6.47 2.91 19.72
C GLY A 152 -5.49 3.50 20.73
N ASN A 153 -4.38 2.79 20.93
CA ASN A 153 -3.17 3.30 21.58
C ASN A 153 -2.06 3.25 20.54
N LEU A 154 -1.56 4.40 20.11
CA LEU A 154 -0.49 4.50 19.11
C LEU A 154 0.84 4.18 19.77
N ILE A 155 1.46 3.08 19.36
CA ILE A 155 2.77 2.65 19.84
C ILE A 155 3.83 3.20 18.88
N LEU A 156 4.59 4.20 19.32
CA LEU A 156 5.66 4.79 18.52
C LEU A 156 6.93 3.96 18.71
N CYS A 157 7.36 3.30 17.65
CA CYS A 157 8.43 2.31 17.65
C CYS A 157 9.65 2.86 16.91
N ARG A 158 10.69 3.25 17.65
CA ARG A 158 11.98 3.58 17.04
C ARG A 158 12.67 2.28 16.63
N ILE A 159 12.91 2.13 15.33
CA ILE A 159 13.58 0.96 14.76
C ILE A 159 15.08 1.09 15.05
N LEU A 160 15.66 0.05 15.66
CA LEU A 160 17.08 -0.01 16.02
C LEU A 160 17.86 -0.92 15.07
N LYS A 161 17.24 -2.02 14.65
CA LYS A 161 17.83 -3.00 13.76
C LYS A 161 16.75 -3.60 12.86
N MET A 162 17.13 -3.91 11.63
CA MET A 162 16.32 -4.65 10.67
C MET A 162 17.05 -5.94 10.32
N HIS A 163 16.33 -7.06 10.35
CA HIS A 163 16.79 -8.33 9.80
C HIS A 163 16.02 -8.60 8.53
N VAL A 164 16.72 -9.00 7.49
CA VAL A 164 16.14 -9.37 6.20
C VAL A 164 16.71 -10.73 5.85
N ARG A 165 15.85 -11.64 5.39
CA ARG A 165 16.34 -12.92 4.90
C ARG A 165 17.09 -12.72 3.59
N GLU A 166 18.26 -13.35 3.47
CA GLU A 166 19.18 -13.17 2.35
C GLU A 166 18.55 -13.49 0.99
N GLU A 167 17.59 -14.44 0.93
CA GLU A 167 16.89 -14.77 -0.32
C GLU A 167 16.06 -13.60 -0.91
N PHE A 168 15.80 -12.54 -0.14
CA PHE A 168 15.08 -11.34 -0.61
C PHE A 168 15.99 -10.13 -0.86
N LEU A 169 17.30 -10.32 -0.73
CA LEU A 169 18.30 -9.30 -1.04
C LEU A 169 18.89 -9.57 -2.42
N ASP A 170 19.12 -8.51 -3.19
CA ASP A 170 19.96 -8.58 -4.37
C ASP A 170 21.45 -8.62 -3.98
N LYS A 171 22.32 -8.72 -4.98
CA LYS A 171 23.78 -8.77 -4.81
C LYS A 171 24.39 -7.52 -4.15
N ASP A 172 23.64 -6.42 -4.10
CA ASP A 172 24.06 -5.11 -3.58
C ASP A 172 23.34 -4.80 -2.25
N ASP A 173 22.80 -5.83 -1.58
CA ASP A 173 22.01 -5.75 -0.33
C ASP A 173 20.73 -4.90 -0.43
N ASN A 174 20.21 -4.67 -1.64
CA ASN A 174 18.91 -4.03 -1.78
C ASN A 174 17.79 -5.06 -1.61
N LEU A 175 16.79 -4.68 -0.82
CA LEU A 175 15.59 -5.50 -0.62
C LEU A 175 14.69 -5.45 -1.85
N ASP A 176 14.50 -6.60 -2.49
CA ASP A 176 13.52 -6.76 -3.57
C ASP A 176 12.13 -6.99 -2.99
N SER A 177 11.34 -5.91 -2.92
CA SER A 177 9.98 -5.95 -2.40
C SER A 177 9.03 -6.83 -3.21
N SER A 178 9.35 -7.11 -4.48
CA SER A 178 8.52 -7.97 -5.33
C SER A 178 8.58 -9.44 -4.93
N GLN A 179 9.64 -9.86 -4.24
CA GLN A 179 9.86 -11.25 -3.82
C GLN A 179 9.32 -11.56 -2.41
N LEU A 180 9.00 -10.53 -1.61
CA LEU A 180 8.58 -10.71 -0.21
C LEU A 180 7.24 -11.43 -0.03
N ASP A 181 6.41 -11.46 -1.08
CA ASP A 181 5.10 -12.10 -1.08
C ASP A 181 4.21 -11.68 0.11
N LEU A 182 4.23 -10.37 0.43
CA LEU A 182 3.57 -9.82 1.59
C LEU A 182 2.04 -9.96 1.48
N ILE A 183 1.39 -10.10 2.64
CA ILE A 183 -0.07 -10.02 2.73
C ILE A 183 -0.53 -8.73 3.43
N GLY A 184 -1.60 -8.14 2.91
CA GLY A 184 -2.29 -7.01 3.50
C GLY A 184 -3.69 -7.39 3.99
N ARG A 185 -4.11 -6.84 5.14
CA ARG A 185 -5.45 -7.04 5.67
C ARG A 185 -6.45 -6.12 4.97
N MET A 186 -7.58 -6.67 4.54
CA MET A 186 -8.71 -5.93 3.97
C MET A 186 -9.86 -5.83 4.99
N GLY A 187 -11.03 -5.35 4.56
CA GLY A 187 -12.26 -5.41 5.36
C GLY A 187 -12.77 -6.85 5.55
N ALA A 188 -13.55 -7.06 6.62
CA ALA A 188 -14.05 -8.38 7.00
C ALA A 188 -12.91 -9.44 7.10
N ASN A 189 -13.09 -10.59 6.47
CA ASN A 189 -12.15 -11.72 6.52
C ASN A 189 -11.14 -11.71 5.36
N TRP A 190 -11.17 -10.70 4.50
CA TRP A 190 -10.36 -10.67 3.29
C TRP A 190 -8.92 -10.27 3.56
N TYR A 191 -8.03 -10.87 2.77
CA TYR A 191 -6.61 -10.51 2.66
C TYR A 191 -6.28 -10.27 1.19
N CYS A 192 -5.33 -9.38 0.94
CA CYS A 192 -4.72 -9.16 -0.36
C CYS A 192 -3.31 -9.74 -0.34
N ARG A 193 -2.91 -10.42 -1.42
CA ARG A 193 -1.54 -10.91 -1.63
C ARG A 193 -0.83 -9.92 -2.58
N ALA A 194 0.25 -9.30 -2.12
CA ALA A 194 1.03 -8.35 -2.89
C ALA A 194 2.20 -9.08 -3.58
N PHE A 195 1.91 -9.80 -4.67
CA PHE A 195 2.88 -10.61 -5.40
C PHE A 195 2.48 -10.81 -6.87
N GLY A 196 3.47 -11.04 -7.75
CA GLY A 196 3.25 -11.30 -9.17
C GLY A 196 2.47 -10.19 -9.86
N ASP A 197 1.42 -10.56 -10.61
CA ASP A 197 0.59 -9.64 -11.41
C ASP A 197 -0.17 -8.59 -10.58
N ALA A 198 -0.20 -8.72 -9.24
CA ALA A 198 -0.74 -7.67 -8.36
C ALA A 198 0.20 -6.47 -8.23
N LEU A 199 1.48 -6.63 -8.59
CA LEU A 199 2.48 -5.57 -8.61
C LEU A 199 2.62 -5.04 -10.03
N PHE A 200 2.61 -3.73 -10.19
CA PHE A 200 2.87 -3.07 -11.45
C PHE A 200 3.80 -1.88 -11.22
N GLU A 201 4.74 -1.68 -12.14
CA GLU A 201 5.70 -0.60 -12.03
C GLU A 201 5.11 0.70 -12.55
N ILE A 202 5.20 1.75 -11.73
CA ILE A 202 5.05 3.12 -12.19
C ILE A 202 6.42 3.76 -12.04
N THR A 203 7.06 4.10 -13.16
CA THR A 203 8.32 4.82 -13.14
C THR A 203 8.13 6.14 -12.42
N LYS A 204 8.97 6.41 -11.42
CA LYS A 204 8.93 7.69 -10.71
C LYS A 204 9.13 8.82 -11.73
N PRO A 205 8.37 9.93 -11.64
CA PRO A 205 8.66 11.11 -12.42
C PRO A 205 10.13 11.46 -12.26
N SER A 206 10.81 11.79 -13.36
CA SER A 206 12.19 12.27 -13.29
C SER A 206 12.24 13.57 -12.47
N ARG A 207 13.45 14.09 -12.18
CA ARG A 207 13.58 15.43 -11.58
C ARG A 207 12.99 16.53 -12.47
N GLU A 208 12.79 16.25 -13.75
CA GLU A 208 12.21 17.18 -14.69
C GLU A 208 10.69 17.24 -14.51
N LEU A 209 10.15 18.45 -14.57
CA LEU A 209 8.72 18.66 -14.44
C LEU A 209 8.02 18.09 -15.67
N ALA A 210 7.08 17.18 -15.44
CA ALA A 210 6.19 16.70 -16.49
C ALA A 210 5.24 17.81 -16.96
N ILE A 211 4.67 17.67 -18.17
CA ILE A 211 3.78 18.68 -18.75
C ILE A 211 2.49 18.90 -17.96
N GLY A 212 2.01 17.89 -17.23
CA GLY A 212 0.76 17.92 -16.47
C GLY A 212 -0.49 17.69 -17.33
N ILE A 213 -1.57 17.24 -16.67
CA ILE A 213 -2.88 17.03 -17.33
C ILE A 213 -3.47 18.35 -17.82
N ASP A 214 -3.20 19.47 -17.14
CA ASP A 214 -3.71 20.80 -17.49
C ASP A 214 -3.27 21.25 -18.89
N ARG A 215 -2.05 20.85 -19.31
CA ARG A 215 -1.51 21.11 -20.65
C ARG A 215 -1.97 20.13 -21.73
N LEU A 216 -2.68 19.07 -21.37
CA LEU A 216 -3.27 18.18 -22.38
C LEU A 216 -4.40 18.90 -23.14
N PRO A 217 -4.59 18.59 -24.44
CA PRO A 217 -5.68 19.13 -25.25
C PRO A 217 -7.07 18.92 -24.62
N GLN A 218 -8.01 19.83 -24.88
CA GLN A 218 -9.32 19.81 -24.22
C GLN A 218 -10.14 18.55 -24.60
N HIS A 219 -10.00 18.09 -25.84
CA HIS A 219 -10.68 16.87 -26.30
C HIS A 219 -10.18 15.62 -25.56
N ILE A 220 -8.94 15.60 -25.07
CA ILE A 220 -8.38 14.50 -24.27
C ILE A 220 -8.89 14.56 -22.83
N LYS A 221 -8.84 15.74 -22.20
CA LYS A 221 -9.30 15.94 -20.80
C LYS A 221 -10.77 15.60 -20.58
N THR A 222 -11.58 15.67 -21.63
CA THR A 222 -13.02 15.39 -21.60
C THR A 222 -13.39 14.08 -22.31
N SER A 223 -12.41 13.21 -22.56
CA SER A 223 -12.63 11.90 -23.19
C SER A 223 -13.55 11.03 -22.35
N ILE A 224 -14.43 10.26 -23.01
CA ILE A 224 -15.22 9.18 -22.40
C ILE A 224 -14.54 7.80 -22.54
N ILE A 225 -13.43 7.74 -23.29
CA ILE A 225 -12.68 6.51 -23.59
C ILE A 225 -11.41 6.42 -22.73
N LEU A 226 -10.69 7.54 -22.61
CA LEU A 226 -9.47 7.63 -21.80
C LEU A 226 -9.85 7.88 -20.33
N ASN A 227 -9.27 7.10 -19.42
CA ASN A 227 -9.47 7.25 -17.99
C ASN A 227 -8.34 8.09 -17.33
N GLY A 228 -8.45 8.33 -16.03
CA GLY A 228 -7.45 9.13 -15.30
C GLY A 228 -6.02 8.57 -15.33
N ASN A 229 -5.83 7.25 -15.44
CA ASN A 229 -4.51 6.65 -15.57
C ASN A 229 -3.93 6.88 -16.97
N ASP A 230 -4.76 6.79 -18.01
CA ASP A 230 -4.36 7.10 -19.38
C ASP A 230 -3.89 8.56 -19.46
N LEU A 231 -4.64 9.50 -18.88
CA LEU A 231 -4.25 10.92 -18.79
C LEU A 231 -3.00 11.14 -17.95
N GLY A 232 -2.84 10.38 -16.86
CA GLY A 232 -1.64 10.43 -16.02
C GLY A 232 -0.38 10.03 -16.76
N GLN A 233 -0.45 9.01 -17.62
CA GLN A 233 0.67 8.57 -18.46
C GLN A 233 1.04 9.58 -19.55
N LEU A 234 0.04 10.22 -20.16
CA LEU A 234 0.27 11.30 -21.13
C LEU A 234 0.85 12.55 -20.46
N GLY A 235 0.27 12.95 -19.33
CA GLY A 235 0.68 14.13 -18.59
C GLY A 235 2.01 13.98 -17.84
N SER A 236 2.53 12.75 -17.70
CA SER A 236 3.83 12.47 -17.07
C SER A 236 5.03 12.65 -18.02
N GLN A 237 4.78 12.91 -19.30
CA GLN A 237 5.86 13.17 -20.26
C GLN A 237 6.56 14.50 -19.95
N PRO A 238 7.89 14.59 -20.13
CA PRO A 238 8.67 15.75 -19.74
C PRO A 238 8.42 16.97 -20.64
N ASN A 239 8.05 16.75 -21.90
CA ASN A 239 7.90 17.80 -22.89
C ASN A 239 6.61 17.63 -23.69
N VAL A 240 6.06 18.77 -24.13
CA VAL A 240 5.04 18.76 -25.17
C VAL A 240 5.73 18.26 -26.45
N PRO A 241 5.13 17.36 -27.22
CA PRO A 241 5.80 16.84 -28.40
C PRO A 241 5.99 17.96 -29.44
N SER A 242 7.09 17.86 -30.19
CA SER A 242 7.45 18.85 -31.20
C SER A 242 6.67 18.67 -32.50
N ASP A 243 6.64 19.69 -33.36
CA ASP A 243 6.01 19.64 -34.69
C ASP A 243 6.53 18.48 -35.56
N ASP A 244 7.82 18.15 -35.44
CA ASP A 244 8.44 17.02 -36.15
C ASP A 244 7.86 15.67 -35.68
N SER A 245 7.57 15.55 -34.38
CA SER A 245 6.99 14.34 -33.78
C SER A 245 5.56 14.11 -34.26
N TRP A 246 4.77 15.17 -34.43
CA TRP A 246 3.39 15.08 -34.93
C TRP A 246 3.33 14.74 -36.42
N THR A 247 4.33 15.19 -37.19
CA THR A 247 4.40 14.93 -38.64
C THR A 247 4.42 13.44 -38.96
N GLN A 248 5.21 12.65 -38.23
CA GLN A 248 5.29 11.20 -38.42
C GLN A 248 3.97 10.48 -38.13
N ILE A 249 3.23 10.95 -37.13
CA ILE A 249 1.96 10.34 -36.71
C ILE A 249 0.81 10.74 -37.63
N ARG A 250 0.76 12.00 -38.06
CA ARG A 250 -0.17 12.49 -39.08
C ARG A 250 -0.10 11.64 -40.35
N ASP A 251 1.09 11.16 -40.68
CA ASP A 251 1.31 10.43 -41.92
C ASP A 251 0.91 8.96 -41.87
N LEU A 252 0.60 8.43 -40.68
CA LEU A 252 0.06 7.08 -40.53
C LEU A 252 -1.27 6.94 -41.25
N GLN A 253 -1.37 5.91 -42.10
CA GLN A 253 -2.56 5.61 -42.90
C GLN A 253 -3.83 5.52 -42.03
N SER A 254 -3.75 4.79 -40.92
CA SER A 254 -4.84 4.65 -39.95
C SER A 254 -5.33 5.96 -39.34
N VAL A 255 -4.47 6.99 -39.28
CA VAL A 255 -4.84 8.32 -38.76
C VAL A 255 -5.48 9.16 -39.85
N LYS A 256 -4.93 9.11 -41.07
CA LYS A 256 -5.51 9.76 -42.25
C LYS A 256 -6.92 9.25 -42.54
N GLU A 257 -7.14 7.95 -42.43
CA GLU A 257 -8.45 7.32 -42.61
C GLU A 257 -9.50 7.88 -41.64
N ILE A 258 -9.15 8.08 -40.36
CA ILE A 258 -10.06 8.69 -39.38
C ILE A 258 -10.33 10.15 -39.74
N ARG A 259 -9.28 10.93 -40.03
CA ARG A 259 -9.39 12.36 -40.37
C ARG A 259 -10.25 12.59 -41.61
N ASP A 260 -10.00 11.83 -42.67
CA ASP A 260 -10.61 11.99 -44.00
C ASP A 260 -11.97 11.25 -44.12
N SER A 261 -12.39 10.53 -43.08
CA SER A 261 -13.70 9.85 -43.07
C SER A 261 -14.89 10.83 -43.11
N ASP A 262 -16.04 10.36 -43.57
CA ASP A 262 -17.31 11.11 -43.55
C ASP A 262 -18.03 11.04 -42.19
N LEU A 263 -17.34 10.57 -41.14
CA LEU A 263 -17.89 10.44 -39.79
C LEU A 263 -18.18 11.81 -39.16
N SER A 264 -19.10 11.84 -38.20
CA SER A 264 -19.32 13.01 -37.35
C SER A 264 -18.05 13.34 -36.55
N GLN A 265 -17.90 14.60 -36.14
CA GLN A 265 -16.75 15.02 -35.33
C GLN A 265 -16.63 14.25 -34.01
N GLU A 266 -17.77 13.90 -33.41
CA GLU A 266 -17.81 13.07 -32.22
C GLU A 266 -17.26 11.66 -32.47
N ASN A 267 -17.62 11.03 -33.59
CA ASN A 267 -17.12 9.71 -33.94
C ASN A 267 -15.63 9.75 -34.30
N LYS A 268 -15.17 10.75 -35.05
CA LYS A 268 -13.74 10.96 -35.32
C LYS A 268 -12.94 11.11 -34.03
N ARG A 269 -13.44 11.92 -33.09
CA ARG A 269 -12.84 12.10 -31.78
C ARG A 269 -12.74 10.78 -31.01
N ASN A 270 -13.81 9.99 -31.01
CA ASN A 270 -13.84 8.69 -30.34
C ASN A 270 -12.82 7.71 -30.96
N ASP A 271 -12.73 7.65 -32.29
CA ASP A 271 -11.77 6.78 -32.99
C ASP A 271 -10.32 7.19 -32.70
N ILE A 272 -10.04 8.50 -32.66
CA ILE A 272 -8.73 9.00 -32.21
C ILE A 272 -8.43 8.58 -30.77
N HIS A 273 -9.39 8.72 -29.85
CA HIS A 273 -9.19 8.33 -28.46
C HIS A 273 -8.96 6.82 -28.30
N GLN A 274 -9.63 5.97 -29.08
CA GLN A 274 -9.37 4.53 -29.11
C GLN A 274 -7.94 4.24 -29.59
N LYS A 275 -7.47 4.95 -30.62
CA LYS A 275 -6.12 4.79 -31.14
C LYS A 275 -5.05 5.25 -30.15
N ILE A 276 -5.27 6.38 -29.47
CA ILE A 276 -4.43 6.85 -28.36
C ILE A 276 -4.38 5.79 -27.26
N LYS A 277 -5.53 5.22 -26.90
CA LYS A 277 -5.61 4.15 -25.90
C LYS A 277 -4.77 2.93 -26.30
N ALA A 278 -4.87 2.48 -27.54
CA ALA A 278 -4.07 1.35 -28.04
C ALA A 278 -2.55 1.64 -28.03
N LEU A 279 -2.14 2.88 -28.30
CA LEU A 279 -0.73 3.30 -28.18
C LEU A 279 -0.27 3.28 -26.71
N ILE A 280 -1.11 3.76 -25.78
CA ILE A 280 -0.81 3.68 -24.33
C ILE A 280 -0.67 2.22 -23.88
N ASP A 281 -1.60 1.36 -24.26
CA ASP A 281 -1.62 -0.05 -23.87
C ASP A 281 -0.41 -0.83 -24.44
N SER A 282 0.16 -0.36 -25.57
CA SER A 282 1.39 -0.90 -26.18
C SER A 282 2.68 -0.21 -25.72
N ARG A 283 2.60 0.66 -24.70
CA ARG A 283 3.70 1.45 -24.13
C ARG A 283 4.34 2.48 -25.08
N ALA A 284 3.65 2.82 -26.16
CA ALA A 284 4.02 3.87 -27.13
C ALA A 284 3.52 5.25 -26.66
N ILE A 285 4.00 5.71 -25.49
CA ILE A 285 3.43 6.90 -24.81
C ILE A 285 3.78 8.20 -25.54
N GLU A 286 4.98 8.31 -26.08
CA GLU A 286 5.40 9.48 -26.87
C GLU A 286 4.53 9.63 -28.11
N GLU A 287 4.23 8.51 -28.79
CA GLU A 287 3.35 8.52 -29.95
C GLU A 287 1.90 8.82 -29.57
N ALA A 288 1.42 8.27 -28.45
CA ALA A 288 0.09 8.56 -27.94
C ALA A 288 -0.07 10.07 -27.65
N LEU A 289 0.96 10.70 -27.06
CA LEU A 289 0.96 12.12 -26.76
C LEU A 289 1.06 12.98 -28.02
N ALA A 290 1.90 12.60 -28.98
CA ALA A 290 1.98 13.28 -30.27
C ALA A 290 0.66 13.22 -31.05
N LEU A 291 -0.04 12.07 -31.05
CA LEU A 291 -1.38 11.95 -31.63
C LEU A 291 -2.41 12.83 -30.90
N ALA A 292 -2.34 12.88 -29.56
CA ALA A 292 -3.21 13.71 -28.75
C ALA A 292 -3.10 15.20 -29.13
N PHE A 293 -1.89 15.74 -29.20
CA PHE A 293 -1.70 17.15 -29.54
C PHE A 293 -2.02 17.48 -31.00
N TRP A 294 -1.61 16.62 -31.94
CA TRP A 294 -1.91 16.83 -33.34
C TRP A 294 -3.42 16.77 -33.64
N ALA A 295 -4.17 15.92 -32.95
CA ALA A 295 -5.61 15.80 -33.15
C ALA A 295 -6.41 17.06 -32.80
N ASP A 296 -5.87 17.94 -31.97
CA ASP A 296 -6.48 19.24 -31.63
C ASP A 296 -6.58 20.18 -32.85
N GLU A 297 -5.84 19.91 -33.94
CA GLU A 297 -5.87 20.74 -35.16
C GLU A 297 -7.13 20.52 -36.03
N PHE A 298 -7.81 19.36 -35.91
CA PHE A 298 -8.91 18.99 -36.81
C PHE A 298 -10.15 18.41 -36.11
N LEU A 299 -10.12 18.26 -34.78
CA LEU A 299 -11.27 17.91 -33.94
C LEU A 299 -11.95 19.17 -33.39
#